data_AF-X1TRF5-F1
#
_entry.id   AF-X1TRF5-F1
#
_cell.length_a   1.000
_cell.length_b   1.000
_cell.length_c   1.000
_cell.angle_alpha   90.00
_cell.angle_beta   90.00
_cell.angle_gamma   90.00
#
_symmetry.space_group_name_H-M   'P 1'
#
loop_
_entity.id
_entity.type
_entity.pdbx_description
1 polymer ?
#
loop_
_entity_poly.entity_id
_entity_poly.type
_entity_poly.pdbx_seq_one_letter_code
_entity_poly.pdbx_strand_id
1 'polypeptide(L)'
;DYYSDWDELNKEDYKAKKKKVGDIFIDKLEKLIPGIKDQIEYYEVATSKTVARYTLNPGGAVYGFAQTPERVISDQIQSIDNLHFASAWTKIGGGFSGAIFSGYLCAMDILRNK
;
A
#
# COMPACT_ATOMS: atom_id res chain seq x y z
N ASP A 1 9.01 5.35 4.31
CA ASP A 1 8.91 3.89 4.39
C ASP A 1 9.01 3.34 2.98
N TYR A 2 10.23 3.21 2.48
CA TYR A 2 10.50 2.55 1.20
C TYR A 2 10.92 1.11 1.45
N TYR A 3 10.62 0.20 0.50
CA TYR A 3 10.96 -1.23 0.64
C TYR A 3 12.44 -1.47 0.92
N SER A 4 13.32 -0.71 0.25
CA SER A 4 14.77 -0.74 0.44
C SER A 4 15.21 -0.38 1.86
N ASP A 5 14.41 0.38 2.61
CA ASP A 5 14.72 0.70 4.00
C ASP A 5 14.67 -0.56 4.90
N TRP A 6 14.07 -1.66 4.44
CA TRP A 6 13.80 -2.86 5.25
C TRP A 6 14.32 -4.16 4.65
N ASP A 7 14.60 -4.19 3.34
CA ASP A 7 14.81 -5.45 2.63
C ASP A 7 16.11 -6.15 3.04
N GLU A 8 17.17 -5.38 3.23
CA GLU A 8 18.52 -5.86 3.57
C GLU A 8 18.71 -6.21 5.06
N LEU A 9 17.70 -5.94 5.90
CA LEU A 9 17.77 -6.20 7.33
C LEU A 9 17.58 -7.69 7.61
N ASN A 10 18.43 -8.24 8.48
CA ASN A 10 18.16 -9.54 9.08
C ASN A 10 16.93 -9.46 10.02
N LYS A 11 16.47 -10.62 10.48
CA LYS A 11 15.23 -10.71 11.28
C LYS A 11 15.28 -9.88 12.57
N GLU A 12 16.42 -9.84 13.25
CA GLU A 12 16.53 -9.14 14.53
C GLU A 12 16.67 -7.63 14.33
N ASP A 13 17.44 -7.19 13.34
CA ASP A 13 17.54 -5.78 12.98
C ASP A 13 16.21 -5.23 12.45
N TYR A 14 15.47 -6.04 11.69
CA TYR A 14 14.12 -5.69 11.23
C TYR A 14 13.16 -5.46 12.39
N LYS A 15 13.16 -6.36 13.39
CA LYS A 15 12.36 -6.18 14.62
C LYS A 15 12.80 -4.97 15.44
N ALA A 16 14.11 -4.78 15.62
CA ALA A 16 14.64 -3.66 16.38
C ALA A 16 14.30 -2.31 15.72
N LYS A 17 14.42 -2.23 14.38
CA LYS A 17 14.01 -1.04 13.63
C LYS A 17 12.50 -0.80 13.71
N LYS A 18 11.68 -1.85 13.62
CA LYS A 18 10.22 -1.74 13.84
C LYS A 18 9.90 -1.20 15.23
N LYS A 19 10.54 -1.74 16.27
CA LYS A 19 10.38 -1.26 17.65
C LYS A 19 10.74 0.22 17.76
N LYS A 20 11.89 0.62 17.24
CA LYS A 20 12.33 2.03 17.24
C LYS A 20 11.32 2.96 16.57
N VAL A 21 10.75 2.55 15.43
CA VAL A 21 9.70 3.33 14.74
C VAL A 21 8.44 3.42 15.59
N GLY A 22 7.99 2.31 16.18
CA GLY A 22 6.84 2.27 17.08
C GLY A 22 7.02 3.20 18.29
N ASP A 23 8.17 3.08 18.98
CA ASP A 23 8.51 3.91 20.13
C ASP A 23 8.47 5.42 19.78
N ILE A 24 8.97 5.83 18.61
CA ILE A 24 8.91 7.24 18.15
C ILE A 24 7.47 7.74 18.05
N PHE A 25 6.53 6.94 17.52
CA PHE A 25 5.14 7.35 17.41
C PHE A 25 4.45 7.37 18.77
N ILE A 26 4.73 6.39 19.63
CA ILE A 26 4.21 6.33 20.99
C ILE A 26 4.69 7.53 21.81
N ASP A 27 5.97 7.89 21.71
CA ASP A 27 6.55 9.07 22.38
C ASP A 27 5.92 10.39 21.90
N LYS A 28 5.58 10.48 20.61
CA LYS A 28 4.84 11.63 20.07
C LYS A 28 3.40 11.67 20.58
N LEU A 29 2.74 10.51 20.65
CA LEU A 29 1.37 10.40 21.12
C LEU A 29 1.26 10.80 22.60
N GLU A 30 2.22 10.39 23.44
CA GLU A 30 2.29 10.77 24.85
C GLU A 30 2.31 12.29 25.06
N LYS A 31 2.98 13.04 24.17
CA LYS A 31 3.00 14.51 24.24
C LYS A 31 1.65 15.14 23.90
N LEU A 32 0.85 14.46 23.08
CA LEU A 32 -0.48 14.92 22.65
C LEU A 32 -1.58 14.46 23.60
N ILE A 33 -1.42 13.27 24.19
CA ILE A 33 -2.37 12.60 25.08
C ILE A 33 -1.55 12.04 26.26
N PRO A 34 -1.31 12.85 27.31
CA PRO A 34 -0.55 12.40 28.47
C PRO A 34 -1.17 11.17 29.14
N GLY A 35 -0.34 10.18 29.49
CA GLY A 35 -0.75 8.90 30.08
C GLY A 35 -1.16 7.82 29.08
N ILE A 36 -1.17 8.10 27.77
CA ILE A 36 -1.56 7.10 26.76
C ILE A 36 -0.60 5.92 26.73
N LYS A 37 0.70 6.13 27.02
CA LYS A 37 1.69 5.04 27.08
C LYS A 37 1.28 3.92 28.01
N ASP A 38 0.73 4.27 29.18
CA ASP A 38 0.30 3.31 30.20
C ASP A 38 -0.98 2.56 29.80
N GLN A 39 -1.67 3.03 28.75
CA GLN A 39 -2.89 2.42 28.22
C GLN A 39 -2.64 1.56 26.96
N ILE A 40 -1.42 1.57 26.40
CA ILE A 40 -1.10 0.78 25.20
C ILE A 40 -0.72 -0.64 25.63
N GLU A 41 -1.66 -1.57 25.47
CA GLU A 41 -1.43 -3.00 25.70
C GLU A 41 -0.65 -3.66 24.55
N TYR A 42 -0.91 -3.23 23.31
CA TYR A 42 -0.30 -3.80 22.11
C TYR A 42 -0.14 -2.75 21.00
N TYR A 43 0.94 -2.90 20.23
CA TYR A 43 1.13 -2.18 18.98
C TYR A 43 1.86 -3.07 17.97
N GLU A 44 1.67 -2.76 16.69
CA GLU A 44 2.32 -3.43 15.58
C GLU A 44 2.74 -2.39 14.55
N VAL A 45 3.90 -2.60 13.92
CA VAL A 45 4.39 -1.71 12.86
C VAL A 45 4.40 -2.46 11.55
N ALA A 46 3.40 -2.22 10.70
CA ALA A 46 3.45 -2.67 9.31
C ALA A 46 4.47 -1.82 8.54
N THR A 47 5.30 -2.48 7.74
CA THR A 47 6.29 -1.81 6.86
C THR A 47 5.96 -2.08 5.40
N SER A 48 6.57 -1.36 4.47
CA SER A 48 6.55 -1.70 3.03
C SER A 48 6.86 -3.19 2.75
N LYS A 49 7.76 -3.83 3.50
CA LYS A 49 8.01 -5.30 3.43
C LYS A 49 6.82 -6.14 3.90
N THR A 50 6.08 -5.67 4.91
CA THR A 50 4.82 -6.28 5.34
C THR A 50 3.76 -6.19 4.23
N VAL A 51 3.61 -5.02 3.62
CA VAL A 51 2.65 -4.82 2.51
C VAL A 51 3.00 -5.73 1.34
N ALA A 52 4.26 -5.71 0.88
CA ALA A 52 4.72 -6.56 -0.21
C ALA A 52 4.48 -8.05 0.07
N ARG A 53 4.72 -8.51 1.30
CA ARG A 53 4.48 -9.91 1.70
C ARG A 53 3.01 -10.31 1.58
N TYR A 54 2.08 -9.45 1.99
CA TYR A 54 0.65 -9.80 2.07
C TYR A 54 -0.13 -9.50 0.80
N THR A 55 0.23 -8.46 0.07
CA THR A 55 -0.52 -8.03 -1.12
C THR A 55 0.19 -8.33 -2.43
N LEU A 56 1.46 -8.77 -2.37
CA LEU A 56 2.34 -8.93 -3.53
C LEU A 56 2.51 -7.63 -4.34
N ASN A 57 2.20 -6.48 -3.75
CA ASN A 57 2.38 -5.20 -4.42
C ASN A 57 3.88 -4.92 -4.61
N PRO A 58 4.32 -4.56 -5.83
CA PRO A 58 5.69 -4.15 -6.10
C PRO A 58 6.16 -3.05 -5.14
N GLY A 59 7.34 -3.23 -4.55
CA GLY A 59 7.93 -2.27 -3.61
C GLY A 59 7.10 -2.00 -2.36
N GLY A 60 6.12 -2.85 -2.03
CA GLY A 60 5.24 -2.64 -0.88
C GLY A 60 4.27 -1.47 -1.04
N ALA A 61 3.95 -1.07 -2.27
CA ALA A 61 3.02 0.03 -2.51
C ALA A 61 1.62 -0.28 -1.95
N VAL A 62 1.01 0.66 -1.23
CA VAL A 62 -0.33 0.49 -0.63
C VAL A 62 -1.46 0.97 -1.53
N TYR A 63 -1.16 1.79 -2.54
CA TYR A 63 -2.14 2.52 -3.34
C TYR A 63 -1.92 2.36 -4.84
N GLY A 64 -1.35 1.22 -5.26
CA GLY A 64 -0.95 1.03 -6.65
C GLY A 64 0.15 2.01 -7.04
N PHE A 65 0.07 2.52 -8.27
CA PHE A 65 1.02 3.48 -8.79
C PHE A 65 0.92 4.86 -8.11
N ALA A 66 2.07 5.56 -8.02
CA ALA A 66 2.14 6.91 -7.48
C ALA A 66 1.21 7.90 -8.22
N GLN A 67 0.61 8.80 -7.45
CA GLN A 67 -0.27 9.88 -7.96
C GLN A 67 0.55 11.17 -8.02
N THR A 68 1.34 11.33 -9.08
CA THR A 68 2.13 12.55 -9.30
C THR A 68 1.45 13.47 -10.31
N PRO A 69 1.68 14.79 -10.28
CA PRO A 69 1.06 15.72 -11.23
C PRO A 69 1.33 15.39 -12.71
N GLU A 70 2.48 14.79 -12.99
CA GLU A 70 2.91 14.39 -14.35
C GLU A 70 2.19 13.15 -14.84
N ARG A 71 1.61 12.37 -13.92
CA ARG A 71 0.91 11.14 -14.26
C ARG A 71 -0.52 11.47 -14.69
N VAL A 72 -0.65 11.74 -15.98
CA VAL A 72 -1.93 11.84 -16.66
C VAL A 72 -2.65 10.49 -16.56
N ILE A 73 -3.98 10.51 -16.47
CA ILE A 73 -4.91 9.34 -16.42
C ILE A 73 -4.79 8.42 -17.67
N SER A 74 -3.73 8.55 -18.48
CA SER A 74 -3.60 8.00 -19.82
C SER A 74 -2.47 6.98 -19.99
N ASP A 75 -1.88 6.42 -18.93
CA ASP A 75 -1.04 5.23 -19.09
C ASP A 75 -1.94 4.11 -19.65
N GLN A 76 -1.93 3.95 -20.97
CA GLN A 76 -2.66 2.89 -21.65
C GLN A 76 -1.97 1.59 -21.27
N ILE A 77 -2.64 0.79 -20.45
CA ILE A 77 -2.29 -0.61 -20.32
C ILE A 77 -2.50 -1.21 -21.70
N GLN A 78 -1.43 -1.73 -22.31
CA GLN A 78 -1.52 -2.37 -23.62
C GLN A 78 -2.57 -3.47 -23.56
N SER A 79 -3.54 -3.40 -24.47
CA SER A 79 -4.58 -4.40 -24.58
C SER A 79 -3.99 -5.66 -25.21
N ILE A 80 -4.12 -6.77 -24.51
CA ILE A 80 -3.90 -8.11 -25.04
C ILE A 80 -5.29 -8.76 -25.10
N ASP A 81 -5.59 -9.40 -26.22
CA ASP A 81 -6.92 -9.96 -26.45
C ASP A 81 -7.29 -10.97 -25.34
N ASN A 82 -8.50 -10.85 -24.80
CA ASN A 82 -9.01 -11.61 -23.65
C ASN A 82 -8.19 -11.50 -22.34
N LEU A 83 -7.33 -10.49 -22.19
CA LEU A 83 -6.66 -10.15 -20.93
C LEU A 83 -7.21 -8.83 -20.37
N HIS A 84 -7.70 -8.86 -19.13
CA HIS A 84 -8.31 -7.71 -18.48
C HIS A 84 -7.71 -7.43 -17.10
N PHE A 85 -7.72 -6.16 -16.69
CA PHE A 85 -7.15 -5.71 -15.42
C PHE A 85 -8.22 -5.02 -14.57
N ALA A 86 -8.40 -5.50 -13.33
CA ALA A 86 -9.43 -5.06 -12.38
C ALA A 86 -8.82 -4.80 -10.99
N SER A 87 -7.87 -3.87 -10.90
CA SER A 87 -7.12 -3.63 -9.66
C SER A 87 -6.78 -2.14 -9.44
N ALA A 88 -6.18 -1.84 -8.28
CA ALA A 88 -5.62 -0.53 -7.95
C ALA A 88 -4.42 -0.12 -8.84
N TRP A 89 -3.90 -1.04 -9.66
CA TRP A 89 -2.83 -0.80 -10.63
C TRP A 89 -3.38 -0.51 -12.02
N THR A 90 -4.53 0.18 -12.09
CA THR A 90 -5.20 0.51 -13.34
C THR A 90 -5.50 2.01 -13.43
N LYS A 91 -6.18 2.41 -14.52
CA LYS A 91 -6.42 3.81 -14.92
C LYS A 91 -7.01 4.70 -13.83
N ILE A 92 -7.93 4.17 -13.02
CA ILE A 92 -8.66 4.93 -11.99
C ILE A 92 -7.76 5.24 -10.79
N GLY A 93 -6.68 4.48 -10.61
CA GLY A 93 -5.73 4.66 -9.52
C GLY A 93 -6.03 3.80 -8.30
N GLY A 94 -5.49 4.24 -7.17
CA GLY A 94 -5.26 3.42 -5.99
C GLY A 94 -6.40 3.28 -5.00
N GLY A 95 -6.14 2.46 -3.98
CA GLY A 95 -7.04 2.23 -2.85
C GLY A 95 -8.16 1.25 -3.14
N PHE A 96 -8.92 0.92 -2.09
CA PHE A 96 -10.04 -0.01 -2.21
C PHE A 96 -11.13 0.53 -3.14
N SER A 97 -11.46 1.83 -3.06
CA SER A 97 -12.45 2.45 -3.94
C SER A 97 -12.03 2.43 -5.40
N GLY A 98 -10.76 2.73 -5.69
CA GLY A 98 -10.20 2.66 -7.04
C GLY A 98 -10.26 1.24 -7.59
N ALA A 99 -9.85 0.25 -6.79
CA ALA A 99 -9.92 -1.16 -7.17
C ALA A 99 -11.37 -1.63 -7.46
N ILE A 100 -12.34 -1.27 -6.61
CA ILE A 100 -13.76 -1.61 -6.82
C ILE A 100 -14.28 -1.00 -8.12
N PHE A 101 -14.01 0.29 -8.35
CA PHE A 101 -14.48 0.97 -9.55
C PHE A 101 -13.82 0.41 -10.81
N SER A 102 -12.53 0.11 -10.77
CA SER A 102 -11.83 -0.56 -11.87
C SER A 102 -12.39 -1.95 -12.17
N GLY A 103 -12.76 -2.73 -11.15
CA GLY A 103 -13.44 -4.02 -11.34
C GLY A 103 -14.81 -3.86 -12.01
N TYR A 104 -15.60 -2.89 -11.59
CA TYR A 104 -16.88 -2.58 -12.22
C TYR A 104 -16.72 -2.18 -13.70
N LEU A 105 -15.79 -1.26 -14.00
CA LEU A 105 -15.53 -0.82 -15.38
C LEU A 105 -15.01 -1.97 -16.26
N CYS A 106 -14.13 -2.81 -15.72
CA CYS A 106 -13.62 -4.00 -16.40
C CYS A 106 -14.76 -4.96 -16.78
N ALA A 107 -15.69 -5.23 -15.85
CA ALA A 107 -16.84 -6.08 -16.13
C ALA A 107 -17.74 -5.49 -17.22
N MET A 108 -18.00 -4.18 -17.16
CA MET A 108 -18.80 -3.49 -18.17
C MET A 108 -18.16 -3.51 -19.56
N ASP A 109 -16.83 -3.37 -19.64
CA ASP A 109 -16.09 -3.45 -20.90
C ASP A 109 -16.20 -4.84 -21.52
N ILE A 110 -15.99 -5.90 -20.73
CA ILE A 110 -16.15 -7.30 -21.16
C ILE A 110 -17.58 -7.56 -21.67
N LEU A 111 -18.60 -7.08 -20.96
CA LEU A 111 -20.00 -7.31 -21.34
C LEU A 111 -20.42 -6.56 -22.60
N ARG A 112 -19.77 -5.44 -22.93
CA ARG A 112 -20.06 -4.61 -24.11
C ARG A 112 -19.31 -5.06 -25.36
N ASN A 113 -18.13 -5.65 -25.19
CA ASN A 113 -17.27 -6.14 -26.27
C ASN A 113 -17.51 -7.64 -26.57
N LYS A 114 -18.67 -8.19 -26.17
CA LYS A 114 -19.14 -9.52 -26.57
C LYS A 114 -19.80 -9.51 -27.94
#